data_AF-A0A176TKU4-F1
#
_entry.id   AF-A0A176TKU4-F1
#
_cell.length_a   1.000
_cell.length_b   1.000
_cell.length_c   1.000
_cell.angle_alpha   90.00
_cell.angle_beta   90.00
_cell.angle_gamma   90.00
#
_symmetry.space_group_name_H-M   'P 1'
#
loop_
_entity.id
_entity.type
_entity.pdbx_description
1 polymer ?
#
loop_
_entity_poly.entity_id
_entity_poly.type
_entity_poly.pdbx_seq_one_letter_code
_entity_poly.pdbx_strand_id
1 'polypeptide(L)'
;MTFDGIVENLLSEIKMRTHPRTDGIKYQFRECTFPVTFTRDGYKEADGCAIFLMEPDGKYTVKKFGTRYMDVDDPIRGIYHGAIFDCEEEPDKMDALIEAVEKGTPEIK
;
A
#
# COMPACT_ATOMS: atom_id res chain seq x y z
N MET A 1 -3.32 12.32 -3.82
CA MET A 1 -2.39 11.68 -4.78
C MET A 1 -3.20 10.93 -5.80
N THR A 2 -2.76 10.90 -7.06
CA THR A 2 -3.46 10.17 -8.13
C THR A 2 -3.39 8.67 -7.90
N PHE A 3 -4.39 7.95 -8.38
CA PHE A 3 -4.44 6.49 -8.37
C PHE A 3 -3.18 5.86 -8.96
N ASP A 4 -2.80 6.26 -10.18
CA ASP A 4 -1.62 5.72 -10.86
C ASP A 4 -0.32 6.01 -10.10
N GLY A 5 -0.20 7.20 -9.49
CA GLY A 5 0.95 7.55 -8.68
C GLY A 5 1.09 6.67 -7.44
N ILE A 6 -0.03 6.27 -6.82
CA ILE A 6 0.00 5.33 -5.69
C ILE A 6 0.43 3.94 -6.16
N VAL A 7 -0.10 3.46 -7.29
CA VAL A 7 0.31 2.17 -7.88
C VAL A 7 1.82 2.16 -8.16
N GLU A 8 2.34 3.19 -8.82
CA GLU A 8 3.77 3.30 -9.13
C GLU A 8 4.65 3.30 -7.86
N ASN A 9 4.24 4.01 -6.82
CA ASN A 9 4.96 4.02 -5.54
C ASN A 9 4.98 2.63 -4.89
N LEU A 10 3.83 1.94 -4.83
CA LEU A 10 3.75 0.58 -4.29
C LEU A 10 4.59 -0.42 -5.08
N LEU A 11 4.55 -0.35 -6.41
CA LEU A 11 5.37 -1.20 -7.29
C LEU A 11 6.87 -0.91 -7.14
N SER A 12 7.24 0.35 -6.93
CA SER A 12 8.63 0.73 -6.64
C SER A 12 9.12 0.11 -5.33
N GLU A 13 8.33 0.17 -4.26
CA GLU A 13 8.64 -0.46 -2.97
C GLU A 13 8.81 -1.98 -3.09
N ILE A 14 7.90 -2.65 -3.80
CA ILE A 14 7.99 -4.10 -4.08
C ILE A 14 9.27 -4.41 -4.87
N LYS A 15 9.58 -3.62 -5.90
CA LYS A 15 10.77 -3.83 -6.74
C LYS A 15 12.07 -3.63 -5.95
N MET A 16 12.13 -2.62 -5.09
CA MET A 16 13.32 -2.36 -4.27
C MET A 16 13.62 -3.49 -3.29
N ARG A 17 12.57 -4.14 -2.76
CA ARG A 17 12.67 -5.29 -1.84
C ARG A 17 13.05 -6.59 -2.54
N THR A 18 12.49 -6.83 -3.72
CA THR A 18 12.78 -8.04 -4.53
C THR A 18 14.15 -8.00 -5.20
N HIS A 19 14.64 -6.80 -5.53
CA HIS A 19 15.93 -6.60 -6.18
C HIS A 19 16.84 -5.73 -5.29
N PRO A 20 17.37 -6.27 -4.18
CA PRO A 20 18.27 -5.53 -3.33
C PRO A 20 19.47 -5.03 -4.14
N ARG A 21 19.80 -3.74 -3.99
CA ARG A 21 20.85 -3.08 -4.77
C ARG A 21 22.17 -3.85 -4.65
N THR A 22 22.89 -3.94 -5.77
CA THR A 22 24.19 -4.63 -5.85
C THR A 22 25.36 -3.72 -5.44
N ASP A 23 25.09 -2.46 -5.07
CA ASP A 23 26.09 -1.45 -4.69
C ASP A 23 26.66 -1.63 -3.27
N GLY A 24 26.42 -2.79 -2.65
CA GLY A 24 26.95 -3.13 -1.32
C GLY A 24 26.16 -2.52 -0.16
N ILE A 25 25.17 -1.66 -0.44
CA ILE A 25 24.25 -1.13 0.58
C ILE A 25 23.17 -2.18 0.84
N LYS A 26 23.33 -2.94 1.94
CA LYS A 26 22.26 -3.81 2.43
C LYS A 26 21.14 -2.97 3.02
N TYR A 27 20.14 -2.65 2.23
CA TYR A 27 18.85 -2.22 2.77
C TYR A 27 18.27 -3.37 3.59
N GLN A 28 18.23 -3.21 4.91
CA GLN A 28 17.47 -4.11 5.77
C GLN A 28 16.02 -3.65 5.73
N PHE A 29 15.29 -4.09 4.72
CA PHE A 29 13.85 -3.94 4.71
C PHE A 29 13.27 -4.69 5.90
N ARG A 30 12.42 -4.01 6.67
CA ARG A 30 11.59 -4.63 7.70
C ARG A 30 10.16 -4.73 7.17
N GLU A 31 9.39 -5.59 7.82
CA GLU A 31 7.94 -5.59 7.67
C GLU A 31 7.41 -4.17 7.93
N CYS A 32 6.57 -3.67 7.02
CA CYS A 32 5.90 -2.40 7.19
C CYS A 32 4.58 -2.35 6.43
N THR A 33 3.71 -1.43 6.84
CA THR A 33 2.43 -1.19 6.16
C THR A 33 2.48 0.05 5.26
N PHE A 34 1.72 0.00 4.17
CA PHE A 34 1.41 1.15 3.32
C PHE A 34 -0.11 1.33 3.27
N PRO A 35 -0.68 2.12 4.18
CA PRO A 35 -2.11 2.45 4.15
C PRO A 35 -2.43 3.37 2.98
N VAL A 36 -3.52 3.06 2.27
CA VAL A 36 -4.10 3.88 1.21
C VAL A 36 -5.53 4.24 1.63
N THR A 37 -5.75 5.50 1.93
CA THR A 37 -7.04 6.10 2.30
C THR A 37 -7.74 6.62 1.05
N PHE A 38 -9.04 6.38 0.93
CA PHE A 38 -9.83 6.82 -0.22
C PHE A 38 -10.79 7.92 0.20
N THR A 39 -10.64 9.11 -0.38
CA THR A 39 -11.48 10.26 -0.10
C THR A 39 -12.44 10.49 -1.24
N ARG A 40 -13.75 10.44 -0.95
CA ARG A 40 -14.83 10.86 -1.84
C ARG A 40 -14.59 12.26 -2.37
N ASP A 41 -14.80 12.49 -3.66
CA ASP A 41 -14.67 13.83 -4.23
C ASP A 41 -15.68 14.78 -3.53
N GLY A 42 -15.15 15.86 -2.96
CA GLY A 42 -15.93 16.83 -2.18
C GLY A 42 -16.23 16.48 -0.72
N TYR A 43 -15.84 15.30 -0.21
CA TYR A 43 -15.97 14.93 1.21
C TYR A 43 -14.61 14.93 1.93
N LYS A 44 -14.57 15.48 3.15
CA LYS A 44 -13.34 15.64 3.95
C LYS A 44 -12.87 14.38 4.66
N GLU A 45 -13.71 13.35 4.77
CA GLU A 45 -13.40 12.14 5.54
C GLU A 45 -13.30 10.94 4.60
N ALA A 46 -12.18 10.22 4.69
CA ALA A 46 -11.98 9.01 3.92
C ALA A 46 -12.97 7.93 4.38
N ASP A 47 -13.83 7.43 3.49
CA ASP A 47 -14.85 6.43 3.84
C ASP A 47 -14.33 4.99 3.71
N GLY A 48 -13.01 4.83 3.59
CA GLY A 48 -12.39 3.51 3.53
C GLY A 48 -10.89 3.56 3.32
N CYS A 49 -10.22 2.45 3.63
CA CYS A 49 -8.80 2.29 3.36
C CYS A 49 -8.41 0.84 3.00
N ALA A 50 -7.39 0.71 2.16
CA ALA A 50 -6.68 -0.54 1.94
C ALA A 50 -5.30 -0.44 2.62
N ILE A 51 -4.91 -1.45 3.39
CA ILE A 51 -3.60 -1.51 4.04
C ILE A 51 -2.80 -2.63 3.40
N PHE A 52 -1.72 -2.27 2.71
CA PHE A 52 -0.75 -3.21 2.18
C PHE A 52 0.28 -3.53 3.27
N LEU A 53 0.28 -4.74 3.80
CA LEU A 53 1.34 -5.24 4.67
C LEU A 53 2.44 -5.83 3.78
N MET A 54 3.60 -5.20 3.76
CA MET A 54 4.71 -5.57 2.90
C MET A 54 5.85 -6.21 3.70
N GLU A 55 6.23 -7.41 3.30
CA GLU A 55 7.31 -8.21 3.89
C GLU A 55 8.69 -7.68 3.42
N PRO A 56 9.78 -8.05 4.12
CA PRO A 56 11.14 -7.72 3.70
C PRO A 56 11.53 -8.19 2.30
N ASP A 57 10.92 -9.29 1.82
CA ASP A 57 11.21 -9.90 0.52
C ASP A 57 10.35 -9.33 -0.63
N GLY A 58 9.48 -8.36 -0.32
CA GLY A 58 8.60 -7.71 -1.29
C GLY A 58 7.28 -8.44 -1.53
N LYS A 59 7.03 -9.59 -0.87
CA LYS A 59 5.67 -10.13 -0.78
C LYS A 59 4.79 -9.15 0.01
N TYR A 60 3.50 -9.19 -0.26
CA TYR A 60 2.55 -8.39 0.48
C TYR A 60 1.22 -9.11 0.67
N THR A 61 0.49 -8.68 1.68
CA THR A 61 -0.94 -8.99 1.86
C THR A 61 -1.71 -7.69 1.94
N VAL A 62 -2.97 -7.70 1.53
CA VAL A 62 -3.83 -6.50 1.59
C VAL A 62 -5.05 -6.78 2.43
N LYS A 63 -5.35 -5.85 3.35
CA LYS A 63 -6.62 -5.82 4.07
C LYS A 63 -7.40 -4.57 3.70
N LYS A 64 -8.69 -4.73 3.40
CA LYS A 64 -9.61 -3.63 3.12
C LYS A 64 -10.47 -3.34 4.34
N PHE A 65 -10.75 -2.06 4.58
CA PHE A 65 -11.60 -1.60 5.67
C PHE A 65 -12.57 -0.54 5.14
N GLY A 66 -13.84 -0.62 5.54
CA GLY A 66 -14.88 0.37 5.24
C GLY A 66 -14.86 1.56 6.20
N THR A 67 -13.69 1.92 6.74
CA THR A 67 -13.49 3.00 7.70
C THR A 67 -12.19 3.72 7.37
N ARG A 68 -11.98 4.93 7.93
CA ARG A 68 -10.67 5.61 7.88
C ARG A 68 -9.59 4.73 8.48
N TYR A 69 -8.37 4.85 7.95
CA TYR A 69 -7.19 4.21 8.54
C TYR A 69 -7.04 4.52 10.05
N MET A 70 -7.34 5.75 10.46
CA MET A 70 -7.29 6.16 11.88
C MET A 70 -8.31 5.46 12.78
N ASP A 71 -9.38 4.92 12.22
CA ASP A 71 -10.47 4.26 12.94
C ASP A 71 -10.39 2.72 12.82
N VAL A 72 -9.38 2.19 12.11
CA VAL A 72 -9.15 0.75 11.99
C VAL A 72 -8.74 0.16 13.34
N ASP A 73 -9.54 -0.78 13.83
CA ASP A 73 -9.30 -1.63 15.00
C ASP A 73 -8.84 -3.03 14.55
N ASP A 74 -7.63 -3.10 14.00
CA ASP A 74 -6.96 -4.34 13.60
C ASP A 74 -5.48 -4.27 14.02
N PRO A 75 -4.87 -5.38 14.48
CA PRO A 75 -3.45 -5.41 14.86
C PRO A 75 -2.48 -4.89 13.79
N ILE A 76 -2.86 -4.95 12.51
CA ILE A 76 -2.09 -4.38 11.40
C ILE A 76 -1.79 -2.88 11.59
N ARG A 77 -2.65 -2.15 12.30
CA ARG A 77 -2.46 -0.72 12.62
C ARG A 77 -1.35 -0.48 13.65
N GLY A 78 -0.94 -1.53 14.37
CA GLY A 78 0.22 -1.49 15.27
C GLY A 78 1.57 -1.74 14.57
N ILE A 79 1.56 -2.15 13.30
CA ILE A 79 2.77 -2.34 12.50
C ILE A 79 3.25 -0.98 11.99
N TYR A 80 4.58 -0.79 11.90
CA TYR A 80 5.18 0.43 11.39
C TYR A 80 4.68 0.75 9.98
N HIS A 81 4.17 1.95 9.76
CA HIS A 81 3.78 2.40 8.42
C HIS A 81 4.93 3.12 7.71
N GLY A 82 5.30 2.65 6.52
CA GLY A 82 6.35 3.26 5.70
C GLY A 82 5.93 4.59 5.09
N ALA A 83 4.73 4.61 4.50
CA ALA A 83 4.07 5.80 3.99
C ALA A 83 2.54 5.63 4.05
N ILE A 84 1.82 6.72 4.24
CA ILE A 84 0.36 6.79 4.14
C ILE A 84 0.04 7.54 2.85
N PHE A 85 -0.87 6.99 2.04
CA PHE A 85 -1.28 7.56 0.76
C PHE A 85 -2.74 7.97 0.79
N ASP A 86 -3.02 9.24 0.51
CA ASP A 86 -4.38 9.71 0.28
C ASP A 86 -4.72 9.65 -1.21
N CYS A 87 -5.62 8.75 -1.57
CA CYS A 87 -6.17 8.55 -2.91
C CYS A 87 -7.40 9.44 -3.09
N GLU A 88 -7.38 10.26 -4.15
CA GLU A 88 -8.48 11.18 -4.52
C GLU A 88 -9.67 10.47 -5.20
N GLU A 89 -9.66 9.14 -5.20
CA GLU A 89 -10.72 8.30 -5.78
C GLU A 89 -11.71 7.79 -4.72
N GLU A 90 -12.85 7.31 -5.20
CA GLU A 90 -13.89 6.68 -4.38
C GLU A 90 -13.41 5.37 -3.72
N PRO A 91 -13.92 5.03 -2.51
CA PRO A 91 -13.60 3.77 -1.83
C PRO A 91 -13.89 2.49 -2.63
N ASP A 92 -14.77 2.55 -3.64
CA ASP A 92 -15.06 1.41 -4.52
C ASP A 92 -13.89 1.07 -5.47
N LYS A 93 -12.91 1.98 -5.61
CA LYS A 93 -11.68 1.76 -6.38
C LYS A 93 -10.61 0.97 -5.64
N MET A 94 -10.83 0.59 -4.38
CA MET A 94 -9.88 -0.25 -3.62
C MET A 94 -9.52 -1.53 -4.37
N ASP A 95 -10.52 -2.22 -4.93
CA ASP A 95 -10.28 -3.46 -5.67
C ASP A 95 -9.51 -3.22 -6.97
N ALA A 96 -9.83 -2.12 -7.67
CA ALA A 96 -9.08 -1.72 -8.86
C ALA A 96 -7.61 -1.42 -8.51
N LEU A 97 -7.34 -0.79 -7.36
CA LEU A 97 -5.99 -0.49 -6.89
C LEU A 97 -5.20 -1.79 -6.65
N ILE A 98 -5.81 -2.73 -5.94
CA ILE A 98 -5.20 -4.03 -5.63
C ILE A 98 -4.88 -4.77 -6.93
N GLU A 99 -5.84 -4.87 -7.86
CA GLU A 99 -5.62 -5.50 -9.15
C GLU A 99 -4.49 -4.84 -9.97
N ALA A 100 -4.37 -3.51 -9.92
CA ALA A 100 -3.33 -2.79 -10.64
C ALA A 100 -1.93 -3.11 -10.06
N VAL A 101 -1.82 -3.16 -8.73
CA VAL A 101 -0.57 -3.56 -8.05
C VAL A 101 -0.24 -5.02 -8.30
N GLU A 102 -1.23 -5.92 -8.27
CA GLU A 102 -1.05 -7.34 -8.59
C GLU A 102 -0.56 -7.54 -10.03
N LYS A 103 -1.18 -6.87 -11.01
CA LYS A 103 -0.77 -6.92 -12.42
C LYS A 103 0.64 -6.37 -12.65
N GLY A 104 1.05 -5.37 -11.87
CA GLY A 104 2.37 -4.74 -11.98
C GLY A 104 3.47 -5.47 -11.19
N THR A 105 3.11 -6.39 -10.30
CA THR A 105 4.08 -7.17 -9.52
C THR A 105 4.66 -8.28 -10.41
N PRO A 106 5.98 -8.31 -10.65
CA PRO A 106 6.57 -9.43 -11.39
C PRO A 106 6.28 -10.71 -10.59
N GLU A 107 5.72 -11.74 -11.24
CA GLU A 107 5.42 -13.03 -10.60
C GLU A 107 6.65 -13.51 -9.80
N ILE A 108 6.62 -13.36 -8.47
CA ILE A 108 7.56 -14.03 -7.58
C ILE A 108 7.10 -15.48 -7.52
N LYS A 109 7.39 -16.24 -8.58
CA LYS A 109 7.23 -17.69 -8.64
C LYS A 109 8.28 -18.39 -7.81
#